data_AF-A0A2N3PXB0-F1
#
_entry.id   AF-A0A2N3PXB0-F1
#
_cell.length_a   1.000
_cell.length_b   1.000
_cell.length_c   1.000
_cell.angle_alpha   90.00
_cell.angle_beta   90.00
_cell.angle_gamma   90.00
#
_symmetry.space_group_name_H-M   'P 1'
#
loop_
_entity.id
_entity.type
_entity.pdbx_description
1 polymer ?
#
loop_
_entity_poly.entity_id
_entity_poly.type
_entity_poly.pdbx_seq_one_letter_code
_entity_poly.pdbx_strand_id
1 'polypeptide(L)'
;MTGREFRRLMMIYGADLRRWPASRLAAAEKWQAAHPEFGGELRRTAEMDRLLRDVAPLVESSRVDRVMEKVLRKAEEERAVPELPASLLPPFAVPLRVPWLQRRWAPQGMLYLGLFFLGCAANLAVRLLTAETPLDLWFASNLSLPLGG
;
A
#
# COMPACT_ATOMS: atom_id res chain seq x y z
N MET A 1 -2.58 0.10 21.75
CA MET A 1 -1.78 -0.32 20.58
C MET A 1 -1.43 -1.79 20.77
N THR A 2 -1.43 -2.58 19.69
CA THR A 2 -1.04 -4.00 19.74
C THR A 2 0.43 -4.16 19.33
N GLY A 3 1.07 -5.27 19.69
CA GLY A 3 2.45 -5.54 19.26
C GLY A 3 2.60 -5.67 17.74
N ARG A 4 1.57 -6.13 17.02
CA ARG A 4 1.54 -6.15 15.56
C ARG A 4 1.57 -4.72 14.98
N GLU A 5 0.78 -3.82 15.56
CA GLU A 5 0.74 -2.42 15.15
C GLU A 5 2.06 -1.69 15.44
N PHE A 6 2.66 -1.94 16.61
CA PHE A 6 3.98 -1.40 16.95
C PHE A 6 5.06 -1.82 15.96
N ARG A 7 5.16 -3.13 15.68
CA ARG A 7 6.13 -3.66 14.71
C ARG A 7 5.90 -3.10 13.30
N ARG A 8 4.64 -2.92 12.89
CA ARG A 8 4.31 -2.28 11.62
C ARG A 8 4.84 -0.85 11.54
N LEU A 9 4.63 -0.05 12.59
CA LEU A 9 5.14 1.33 12.63
C LEU A 9 6.67 1.37 12.65
N MET A 10 7.31 0.47 13.40
CA MET A 10 8.76 0.32 13.45
C MET A 10 9.37 -0.04 12.08
N MET A 11 8.71 -0.89 11.28
CA MET A 11 9.16 -1.20 9.91
C MET A 11 9.05 0.00 8.94
N ILE A 12 8.04 0.86 9.12
CA ILE A 12 7.78 2.00 8.22
C ILE A 12 8.64 3.21 8.57
N TYR A 13 8.70 3.54 9.85
CA TYR A 13 9.31 4.79 10.34
C TYR A 13 10.69 4.58 10.98
N GLY A 14 11.09 3.33 11.21
CA GLY A 14 12.33 2.96 11.89
C GLY A 14 12.19 2.96 13.41
N ALA A 15 13.33 2.85 14.09
CA ALA A 15 13.42 2.77 15.54
C ALA A 15 13.24 4.13 16.24
N ASP A 16 13.37 5.24 15.52
CA ASP A 16 13.18 6.58 16.07
C ASP A 16 11.69 6.92 16.16
N LEU A 17 11.14 6.86 17.37
CA LEU A 17 9.76 7.22 17.68
C LEU A 17 9.42 8.63 17.22
N ARG A 18 10.35 9.59 17.21
CA ARG A 18 10.08 10.98 16.80
C ARG A 18 9.67 11.10 15.33
N ARG A 19 10.00 10.10 14.50
CA ARG A 19 9.60 10.02 13.09
C ARG A 19 8.18 9.48 12.91
N TRP A 20 7.58 8.93 13.96
CA TRP A 20 6.27 8.31 13.89
C TRP A 20 5.16 9.36 13.84
N PRO A 21 3.95 9.00 13.37
CA PRO A 21 2.81 9.92 13.37
C PRO A 21 2.50 10.43 14.78
N ALA A 22 2.29 11.73 14.94
CA ALA A 22 2.07 12.37 16.24
C ALA A 22 0.90 11.74 17.03
N SER A 23 -0.16 11.32 16.35
CA SER A 23 -1.31 10.64 16.95
C SER A 23 -0.99 9.28 17.57
N ARG A 24 0.19 8.71 17.28
CA ARG A 24 0.62 7.39 17.75
C ARG A 24 1.74 7.43 18.79
N LEU A 25 2.40 8.57 19.00
CA LEU A 25 3.54 8.71 19.92
C LEU A 25 3.20 8.27 21.35
N ALA A 26 2.18 8.87 21.96
CA ALA A 26 1.80 8.56 23.34
C ALA A 26 1.41 7.08 23.53
N ALA A 27 0.77 6.48 22.52
CA ALA A 27 0.42 5.07 22.53
C ALA A 27 1.66 4.16 22.39
N ALA A 28 2.64 4.59 21.59
CA ALA A 28 3.90 3.88 21.38
C ALA A 28 4.79 3.91 22.62
N GLU A 29 4.95 5.08 23.25
CA GLU A 29 5.70 5.25 24.50
C GLU A 29 5.11 4.41 25.64
N LYS A 30 3.78 4.48 25.84
CA LYS A 30 3.10 3.69 26.86
C LYS A 30 3.25 2.18 26.63
N TRP A 31 3.23 1.76 25.38
CA TRP A 31 3.39 0.34 25.04
C TRP A 31 4.83 -0.14 25.23
N GLN A 32 5.82 0.66 24.84
CA GLN A 32 7.24 0.37 25.06
C GLN A 32 7.55 0.26 26.55
N ALA A 33 7.01 1.16 27.37
CA ALA A 33 7.16 1.11 28.82
C ALA A 33 6.55 -0.17 29.44
N ALA A 34 5.45 -0.66 28.85
CA ALA A 34 4.77 -1.87 29.31
C ALA A 34 5.40 -3.18 28.80
N HIS A 35 6.23 -3.14 27.75
CA HIS A 35 6.80 -4.32 27.08
C HIS A 35 8.31 -4.17 26.84
N PRO A 36 9.13 -4.11 27.92
CA PRO A 36 10.57 -3.89 27.81
C PRO A 36 11.31 -4.99 27.02
N GLU A 37 10.74 -6.20 26.91
CA GLU A 37 11.27 -7.32 26.13
C GLU A 37 11.43 -6.98 24.64
N PHE A 38 10.66 -6.03 24.11
CA PHE A 38 10.77 -5.55 22.74
C PHE A 38 11.93 -4.56 22.52
N GLY A 39 12.63 -4.16 23.58
CA GLY A 39 13.82 -3.30 23.47
C GLY A 39 14.94 -3.93 22.61
N GLY A 40 15.00 -5.26 22.51
CA GLY A 40 15.91 -5.95 21.61
C GLY A 40 15.55 -5.80 20.12
N GLU A 41 14.26 -5.70 19.79
CA GLU A 41 13.83 -5.44 18.41
C GLU A 41 14.12 -3.98 18.02
N LEU A 42 13.81 -3.02 18.88
CA LEU A 42 14.10 -1.59 18.64
C LEU A 42 15.59 -1.34 18.41
N ARG A 43 16.48 -1.97 19.19
CA ARG A 43 17.94 -1.84 18.99
C ARG A 43 18.39 -2.39 17.64
N ARG A 44 17.88 -3.55 17.22
CA ARG A 44 18.19 -4.14 15.91
C ARG A 44 17.70 -3.24 14.76
N THR A 45 16.51 -2.67 14.89
CA THR A 45 16.02 -1.69 13.91
C THR A 45 16.86 -0.41 13.92
N ALA A 46 17.30 0.07 15.08
CA ALA A 46 18.15 1.26 15.17
C ALA A 46 19.53 1.04 14.52
N GLU A 47 20.09 -0.17 14.64
CA GLU A 47 21.31 -0.57 13.96
C GLU A 47 21.12 -0.61 12.45
N MET A 48 20.02 -1.21 11.98
CA MET A 48 19.65 -1.18 10.56
C MET A 48 19.49 0.26 10.03
N ASP A 49 18.79 1.13 10.77
CA ASP A 49 18.62 2.54 10.41
C ASP A 49 19.95 3.30 10.36
N ARG A 50 20.93 2.90 11.18
CA ARG A 50 22.29 3.45 11.15
C ARG A 50 23.03 2.98 9.90
N LEU A 51 23.04 1.68 9.64
CA LEU A 51 23.68 1.11 8.44
C LEU A 51 23.11 1.71 7.15
N LEU A 52 21.78 1.89 7.09
CA LEU A 52 21.14 2.53 5.95
C LEU A 52 21.55 4.00 5.80
N ARG A 53 21.75 4.74 6.90
CA ARG A 53 22.27 6.12 6.84
C ARG A 53 23.72 6.19 6.38
N ASP A 54 24.54 5.22 6.80
CA ASP A 54 25.96 5.20 6.47
C ASP A 54 26.21 4.74 5.02
N VAL A 55 25.31 3.93 4.45
CA VAL A 55 25.39 3.41 3.07
C VAL A 55 24.63 4.28 2.07
N ALA A 56 23.52 4.90 2.47
CA ALA A 56 22.74 5.73 1.55
C ALA A 56 23.44 7.08 1.31
N PRO A 57 23.58 7.52 0.04
CA PRO A 57 24.07 8.86 -0.24
C PRO A 57 23.15 9.89 0.41
N LEU A 58 23.74 10.92 1.04
CA LEU A 58 22.98 12.03 1.59
C LEU A 58 22.18 12.68 0.45
N VAL A 59 20.87 12.50 0.46
CA VAL A 59 19.98 13.17 -0.50
C VAL A 59 19.54 14.48 0.14
N GLU A 60 20.05 15.58 -0.39
CA GLU A 60 19.58 16.93 -0.04
C GLU A 60 18.06 17.02 -0.17
N SER A 61 17.37 17.41 0.91
CA SER A 61 15.90 17.55 0.93
C SER A 61 15.42 18.45 -0.21
N SER A 62 16.14 19.54 -0.46
CA SER A 62 15.88 20.46 -1.58
C SER A 62 15.88 19.77 -2.95
N ARG A 63 16.61 18.67 -3.11
CA ARG A 63 16.65 17.88 -4.35
C ARG A 63 15.39 17.03 -4.50
N VAL A 64 14.91 16.44 -3.41
CA VAL A 64 13.65 15.68 -3.40
C VAL A 64 12.48 16.62 -3.69
N ASP A 65 12.45 17.78 -3.05
CA ASP A 65 11.38 18.77 -3.24
C ASP A 65 11.31 19.24 -4.70
N ARG A 66 12.46 19.55 -5.32
CA ARG A 66 12.51 19.90 -6.75
C ARG A 66 12.05 18.78 -7.68
N VAL A 67 12.31 17.52 -7.32
CA VAL A 67 11.83 16.38 -8.12
C VAL A 67 10.32 16.22 -7.95
N MET A 68 9.81 16.32 -6.72
CA MET A 68 8.38 16.21 -6.46
C MET A 68 7.59 17.35 -7.10
N GLU A 69 8.09 18.57 -7.05
CA GLU A 69 7.48 19.71 -7.73
C GLU A 69 7.42 19.49 -9.26
N LYS A 70 8.47 18.93 -9.86
CA LYS A 70 8.46 18.57 -11.29
C LYS A 70 7.45 17.47 -11.62
N VAL A 71 7.33 16.45 -10.76
CA VAL A 71 6.37 15.36 -10.95
C VAL A 71 4.94 15.88 -10.82
N LEU A 72 4.67 16.70 -9.81
CA LEU A 72 3.35 17.32 -9.61
C LEU A 72 2.99 18.25 -10.75
N ARG A 73 3.90 19.13 -11.16
CA ARG A 73 3.68 20.03 -12.30
C ARG A 73 3.44 19.26 -13.60
N LYS A 74 4.21 18.20 -13.85
CA LYS A 74 4.00 17.35 -15.03
C LYS A 74 2.65 16.62 -14.98
N ALA A 75 2.24 16.16 -13.80
CA ALA A 75 0.92 15.55 -13.61
C ALA A 75 -0.21 16.57 -13.83
N GLU A 76 -0.02 17.84 -13.48
CA GLU A 76 -0.97 18.93 -13.76
C GLU A 76 -1.00 19.28 -15.26
N GLU A 77 0.15 19.37 -15.92
CA GLU A 77 0.28 19.60 -17.36
C GLU A 77 -0.37 18.47 -18.19
N GLU A 78 -0.24 17.21 -17.76
CA GLU A 78 -0.91 16.07 -18.42
C GLU A 78 -2.42 16.03 -18.13
N ARG A 79 -2.87 16.66 -17.03
CA ARG A 79 -4.29 16.77 -16.68
C ARG A 79 -4.97 17.95 -17.35
N ALA A 80 -4.20 18.95 -17.77
CA ALA A 80 -4.65 20.01 -18.65
C ALA A 80 -4.87 19.41 -20.05
N VAL A 81 -6.11 19.00 -20.33
CA VAL A 81 -6.57 18.69 -21.68
C VAL A 81 -6.19 19.88 -22.56
N PRO A 82 -5.38 19.71 -23.63
CA PRO A 82 -5.06 20.83 -24.49
C PRO A 82 -6.38 21.34 -25.10
N GLU A 83 -6.71 22.62 -24.86
CA GLU A 83 -7.76 23.30 -25.61
C GLU A 83 -7.30 23.40 -27.06
N LEU A 84 -7.63 22.39 -27.85
CA LEU A 84 -7.44 22.43 -29.28
C LEU A 84 -8.27 23.60 -29.83
N PRO A 85 -7.69 24.53 -30.60
CA PRO A 85 -8.46 25.61 -31.18
C PRO A 85 -9.56 25.02 -32.06
N ALA A 86 -10.78 25.55 -31.93
CA ALA A 86 -11.97 25.03 -32.62
C ALA A 86 -11.80 24.96 -34.16
N SER A 87 -10.83 25.69 -34.72
CA SER A 87 -10.46 25.67 -36.14
C SER A 87 -9.65 24.45 -36.59
N LEU A 88 -9.08 23.67 -35.66
CA LEU A 88 -8.43 22.38 -35.93
C LEU A 88 -9.38 21.19 -35.69
N LEU A 89 -10.64 21.44 -35.32
CA LEU A 89 -11.67 20.41 -35.33
C LEU A 89 -12.08 20.15 -36.79
N PRO A 90 -11.81 18.97 -37.34
CA PRO A 90 -12.21 18.67 -38.70
C PRO A 90 -13.75 18.58 -38.79
N PRO A 91 -14.34 18.83 -39.98
CA PRO A 91 -15.80 18.98 -40.17
C PRO A 91 -16.64 17.72 -39.86
N PHE A 92 -16.02 16.63 -39.43
CA PHE A 92 -16.69 15.42 -38.96
C PHE A 92 -16.94 15.40 -37.44
N ALA A 93 -16.62 16.48 -36.70
CA ALA A 93 -17.03 16.67 -35.30
C ALA A 93 -18.54 17.00 -35.13
N VAL A 94 -19.37 16.50 -36.04
CA VAL A 94 -20.77 16.21 -35.76
C VAL A 94 -20.76 15.12 -34.68
N PRO A 95 -21.64 15.16 -33.65
CA PRO A 95 -21.71 14.10 -32.65
C PRO A 95 -22.10 12.80 -33.36
N LEU A 96 -21.09 12.04 -33.75
CA LEU A 96 -21.24 10.68 -34.19
C LEU A 96 -21.75 9.91 -32.97
N ARG A 97 -23.07 9.77 -32.88
CA ARG A 97 -23.72 8.65 -32.20
C ARG A 97 -23.24 7.40 -32.92
N VAL A 98 -22.08 6.91 -32.51
CA VAL A 98 -21.43 5.74 -33.10
C VAL A 98 -22.08 4.48 -32.51
N PRO A 99 -22.90 3.72 -33.25
CA PRO A 99 -23.62 2.57 -32.71
C PRO A 99 -22.69 1.37 -32.45
N TRP A 100 -21.47 1.37 -33.00
CA TRP A 100 -20.51 0.27 -32.86
C TRP A 100 -19.70 0.31 -31.56
N LEU A 101 -19.62 1.45 -30.86
CA LEU A 101 -18.97 1.52 -29.54
C LEU A 101 -19.87 1.00 -28.41
N GLN A 102 -21.20 1.12 -28.56
CA GLN A 102 -22.15 0.44 -27.66
C GLN A 102 -22.18 -1.08 -27.86
N ARG A 103 -21.73 -1.58 -29.01
CA ARG A 103 -21.75 -3.02 -29.34
C ARG A 103 -20.54 -3.81 -28.85
N ARG A 104 -19.55 -3.16 -28.23
CA ARG A 104 -18.25 -3.79 -27.89
C ARG A 104 -18.01 -4.03 -26.39
N TRP A 105 -18.93 -3.61 -25.51
CA TRP A 105 -19.05 -4.23 -24.19
C TRP A 105 -19.84 -5.53 -24.35
N ALA A 106 -19.21 -6.52 -24.99
CA ALA A 106 -19.75 -7.88 -24.99
C ALA A 106 -19.98 -8.30 -23.52
N PRO A 107 -21.05 -9.07 -23.21
CA PRO A 107 -21.31 -9.57 -21.86
C PRO A 107 -20.10 -10.31 -21.25
N GLN A 108 -19.21 -10.81 -22.10
CA GLN A 108 -17.91 -11.40 -21.74
C GLN A 108 -17.00 -10.41 -21.00
N GLY A 109 -16.94 -9.13 -21.40
CA GLY A 109 -16.13 -8.11 -20.72
C GLY A 109 -16.63 -7.81 -19.31
N MET A 110 -17.96 -7.80 -19.11
CA MET A 110 -18.56 -7.70 -17.78
C MET A 110 -18.30 -8.94 -16.92
N LEU A 111 -18.31 -10.14 -17.52
CA LEU A 111 -17.93 -11.38 -16.82
C LEU A 111 -16.48 -11.34 -16.34
N TYR A 112 -15.53 -10.86 -17.15
CA TYR A 112 -14.13 -10.73 -16.73
C TYR A 112 -13.96 -9.71 -15.60
N LEU A 113 -14.63 -8.56 -15.69
CA LEU A 113 -14.61 -7.57 -14.60
C LEU A 113 -15.21 -8.18 -13.31
N GLY A 114 -16.35 -8.87 -13.43
CA GLY A 114 -17.01 -9.53 -12.31
C GLY A 114 -16.14 -10.61 -11.66
N LEU A 115 -15.51 -11.47 -12.46
CA LEU A 115 -14.58 -12.50 -11.98
C LEU A 115 -13.33 -11.89 -11.33
N PHE A 116 -12.83 -10.78 -11.85
CA PHE A 116 -11.71 -10.06 -11.26
C PHE A 116 -12.07 -9.52 -9.87
N PHE A 117 -13.20 -8.83 -9.73
CA PHE A 117 -13.67 -8.33 -8.43
C PHE A 117 -13.99 -9.48 -7.46
N LEU A 118 -14.57 -10.58 -7.93
CA LEU A 118 -14.82 -11.77 -7.14
C LEU A 118 -13.51 -12.43 -6.65
N GLY A 119 -12.49 -12.50 -7.51
CA GLY A 119 -11.16 -12.99 -7.15
C GLY A 119 -10.45 -12.10 -6.13
N CYS A 120 -10.56 -10.77 -6.28
CA CYS A 120 -10.06 -9.83 -5.27
C CYS A 120 -10.76 -9.98 -3.92
N ALA A 121 -12.10 -10.13 -3.92
CA ALA A 121 -12.88 -10.34 -2.70
C ALA A 121 -12.55 -11.68 -2.04
N ALA A 122 -12.41 -12.76 -2.81
CA ALA A 122 -12.02 -14.08 -2.31
C ALA A 122 -10.60 -14.06 -1.71
N ASN A 123 -9.63 -13.44 -2.39
CA ASN A 123 -8.26 -13.30 -1.89
C ASN A 123 -8.21 -12.45 -0.61
N LEU A 124 -9.00 -11.37 -0.54
CA LEU A 124 -9.14 -10.58 0.68
C LEU A 124 -9.75 -11.41 1.81
N ALA A 125 -10.82 -12.17 1.53
CA ALA A 125 -11.47 -13.04 2.51
C ALA A 125 -10.53 -14.14 3.01
N VAL A 126 -9.77 -14.80 2.13
CA VAL A 126 -8.74 -15.77 2.51
C VAL A 126 -7.68 -15.11 3.39
N ARG A 127 -7.22 -13.91 3.06
CA ARG A 127 -6.25 -13.16 3.88
C ARG A 127 -6.81 -12.76 5.23
N LEU A 128 -8.09 -12.43 5.32
CA LEU A 128 -8.76 -12.11 6.58
C LEU A 128 -8.95 -13.38 7.42
N LEU A 129 -9.40 -14.48 6.81
CA LEU A 129 -9.56 -15.78 7.45
C LEU A 129 -8.22 -16.35 7.94
N THR A 130 -7.15 -16.25 7.15
CA THR A 130 -5.79 -16.68 7.53
C THR A 130 -5.07 -15.68 8.44
N ALA A 131 -5.53 -14.43 8.53
CA ALA A 131 -5.03 -13.47 9.52
C ALA A 131 -5.65 -13.67 10.92
N GLU A 132 -6.83 -14.29 11.00
CA GLU A 132 -7.55 -14.59 12.25
C GLU A 132 -7.41 -16.05 12.70
N THR A 133 -7.13 -16.99 11.80
CA THR A 133 -6.73 -18.34 12.19
C THR A 133 -5.21 -18.45 12.18
N PRO A 134 -4.54 -18.57 13.35
CA PRO A 134 -3.14 -18.97 13.34
C PRO A 134 -3.08 -20.31 12.61
N LEU A 135 -2.18 -20.43 11.63
CA LEU A 135 -1.97 -21.66 10.85
C LEU A 135 -1.92 -22.91 11.75
N ASP A 136 -1.42 -22.76 12.98
CA ASP A 136 -1.37 -23.77 14.03
C ASP A 136 -2.75 -24.35 14.41
N LEU A 137 -3.80 -23.54 14.49
CA LEU A 137 -5.17 -23.98 14.77
C LEU A 137 -5.81 -24.69 13.57
N TRP A 138 -5.51 -24.25 12.35
CA TRP A 138 -5.98 -24.91 11.13
C TRP A 138 -5.27 -26.27 10.93
N PHE A 139 -3.96 -26.34 11.20
CA PHE A 139 -3.20 -27.59 11.24
C PHE A 139 -3.72 -28.55 12.32
N ALA A 140 -3.97 -28.06 13.54
CA ALA A 140 -4.50 -28.89 14.63
C ALA A 140 -5.92 -29.44 14.36
N SER A 141 -6.73 -28.73 13.57
CA SER A 141 -8.12 -29.11 13.27
C SER A 141 -8.28 -29.96 12.00
N ASN A 142 -7.39 -29.84 11.01
CA ASN A 142 -7.49 -30.59 9.74
C ASN A 142 -6.46 -31.69 9.58
N LEU A 143 -5.33 -31.60 10.27
CA LEU A 143 -4.33 -32.67 10.34
C LEU A 143 -4.40 -33.29 11.74
N SER A 144 -5.44 -34.09 11.97
CA SER A 144 -5.44 -35.10 13.03
C SER A 144 -4.40 -36.18 12.71
N LEU A 145 -3.12 -35.81 12.73
CA LEU A 145 -2.02 -36.75 12.78
C LEU A 145 -1.68 -36.94 14.25
N PRO A 146 -1.89 -38.13 14.82
CA PRO A 146 -1.40 -38.42 16.15
C PRO A 146 0.13 -38.40 16.07
N LEU A 147 0.76 -37.38 16.64
CA LEU A 147 2.15 -37.50 17.06
C LEU A 147 2.14 -38.43 18.27
N GLY A 148 2.12 -39.74 17.97
CA GLY A 148 2.24 -40.81 18.93
C GLY A 148 3.56 -40.70 19.69
N GLY A 149 3.50 -40.97 20.99
CA GLY A 149 4.66 -41.31 21.80
C GLY A 149 5.19 -42.71 21.54
#